data_AF-A0A9D4ZTR7-F1
#
_entry.id   AF-A0A9D4ZTR7-F1
#
_cell.length_a   1.000
_cell.length_b   1.000
_cell.length_c   1.000
_cell.angle_alpha   90.00
_cell.angle_beta   90.00
_cell.angle_gamma   90.00
#
_symmetry.space_group_name_H-M   'P 1'
#
loop_
_entity.id
_entity.type
_entity.pdbx_description
1 polymer ?
#
loop_
_entity_poly.entity_id
_entity_poly.type
_entity_poly.pdbx_seq_one_letter_code
_entity_poly.pdbx_strand_id
1 'polypeptide(L)'
;MASKLQQLTSKACQASQFIAKHGTSYHKQLLEQNKQYIQDPPTIEKCNLLAKQLFYTRLASIPGRYESFHKELDYAKQFWKNRKDLKVEDAGIAVLFGLECFAWFCAGEIVGRGFTFTGYYV
;
A
#
# COMPACT_ATOMS: atom_id res chain seq x y z
N MET A 1 22.15 19.77 1.53
CA MET A 1 21.23 18.63 1.76
C MET A 1 20.84 18.43 3.22
N ALA A 2 21.74 18.65 4.20
CA ALA A 2 21.43 18.54 5.65
C ALA A 2 20.31 19.49 6.16
N SER A 3 20.27 20.74 5.69
CA SER A 3 19.23 21.71 6.12
C SER A 3 17.81 21.30 5.71
N LYS A 4 17.64 20.60 4.57
CA LYS A 4 16.34 20.07 4.14
C LYS A 4 15.89 18.89 4.99
N LEU A 5 16.82 18.05 5.44
CA LEU A 5 16.54 16.97 6.39
C LEU A 5 16.13 17.51 7.76
N GLN A 6 16.80 18.56 8.26
CA GLN A 6 16.40 19.23 9.51
C GLN A 6 15.03 19.93 9.40
N GLN A 7 14.71 20.50 8.23
CA GLN A 7 13.37 21.02 7.96
C GLN A 7 12.32 19.91 7.94
N LEU A 8 12.61 18.77 7.30
CA LEU A 8 11.71 17.60 7.29
C LEU A 8 11.50 17.01 8.68
N THR A 9 12.55 16.88 9.49
CA THR A 9 12.42 16.38 10.87
C THR A 9 11.63 17.33 11.75
N SER A 10 11.83 18.65 11.61
CA SER A 10 11.05 19.66 12.34
C SER A 10 9.56 19.64 11.95
N LYS A 11 9.26 19.45 10.66
CA LYS A 11 7.89 19.35 10.15
C LYS A 11 7.24 18.03 10.51
N ALA A 12 7.99 16.93 10.49
CA ALA A 12 7.53 15.64 11.01
C ALA A 12 7.22 15.72 12.51
N CYS A 13 8.07 16.39 13.31
CA CYS A 13 7.82 16.59 14.73
C CYS A 13 6.56 17.45 14.99
N GLN A 14 6.36 18.53 14.22
CA GLN A 14 5.13 19.33 14.29
C GLN A 14 3.89 18.52 13.88
N ALA A 15 3.99 17.70 12.84
CA ALA A 15 2.91 16.80 12.42
C ALA A 15 2.61 15.75 13.50
N SER A 16 3.62 15.14 14.12
CA SER A 16 3.46 14.21 15.23
C SER A 16 2.82 14.88 16.45
N GLN A 17 3.19 16.12 16.77
CA GLN A 17 2.54 16.89 17.85
C GLN A 17 1.08 17.23 17.52
N PHE A 18 0.78 17.55 16.26
CA PHE A 18 -0.58 17.80 15.80
C PHE A 18 -1.43 16.53 15.85
N ILE A 19 -0.90 15.39 15.39
CA ILE A 19 -1.55 14.07 15.50
C ILE A 19 -1.69 13.65 16.95
N ALA A 20 -0.74 13.95 17.83
CA ALA A 20 -0.88 13.64 19.27
C ALA A 20 -1.98 14.48 19.94
N LYS A 21 -2.14 15.76 19.54
CA LYS A 21 -3.16 16.66 20.09
C LYS A 21 -4.56 16.45 19.52
N HIS A 22 -4.67 16.16 18.22
CA HIS A 22 -5.95 16.07 17.50
C HIS A 22 -6.28 14.67 16.96
N GLY A 23 -5.34 13.73 17.01
CA GLY A 23 -5.53 12.38 16.50
C GLY A 23 -6.60 11.61 17.27
N THR A 24 -6.70 11.79 18.59
CA THR A 24 -7.75 11.15 19.39
C THR A 24 -9.13 11.70 19.04
N SER A 25 -9.29 13.01 18.85
CA SER A 25 -10.57 13.60 18.44
C SER A 25 -10.95 13.20 17.02
N TYR A 26 -9.98 13.20 16.10
CA TYR A 26 -10.21 12.78 14.71
C TYR A 26 -10.58 11.29 14.62
N HIS A 27 -9.87 10.43 15.37
CA HIS A 27 -10.16 9.01 15.46
C HIS A 27 -11.56 8.75 16.02
N LYS A 28 -11.97 9.47 17.08
CA LYS A 28 -13.34 9.37 17.63
C LYS A 28 -14.39 9.77 16.60
N GLN A 29 -14.22 10.92 15.94
CA GLN A 29 -15.14 11.38 14.90
C GLN A 29 -15.25 10.38 13.74
N LEU A 30 -14.13 9.79 13.33
CA LEU A 30 -14.10 8.79 12.26
C LEU A 30 -14.80 7.50 12.68
N LEU A 31 -14.61 7.03 13.91
CA LEU A 31 -15.35 5.90 14.44
C LEU A 31 -16.86 6.20 14.53
N GLU A 32 -17.24 7.42 14.91
CA GLU A 32 -18.64 7.82 14.98
C GLU A 32 -19.33 7.82 13.62
N GLN A 33 -18.65 8.32 12.58
CA GLN A 33 -19.16 8.28 11.20
C GLN A 33 -19.24 6.85 10.65
N ASN A 34 -18.33 5.97 11.08
CA ASN A 34 -18.24 4.59 10.60
C ASN A 34 -18.94 3.57 11.52
N LYS A 35 -19.76 4.02 12.49
CA LYS A 35 -20.47 3.14 13.43
C LYS A 35 -21.25 2.01 12.76
N GLN A 36 -21.80 2.25 11.57
CA GLN A 36 -22.53 1.25 10.78
C GLN A 36 -21.68 0.01 10.39
N TYR A 37 -20.36 0.15 10.34
CA TYR A 37 -19.42 -0.94 10.01
C TYR A 37 -18.78 -1.55 11.26
N ILE A 38 -18.97 -0.94 12.42
CA ILE A 38 -18.41 -1.41 13.70
C ILE A 38 -19.39 -2.40 14.30
N GLN A 39 -18.90 -3.59 14.57
CA GLN A 39 -19.73 -4.68 15.02
C GLN A 39 -19.65 -4.83 16.55
N ASP A 40 -20.71 -4.41 17.24
CA ASP A 40 -20.88 -4.61 18.69
C ASP A 40 -21.57 -5.96 19.00
N PRO A 41 -21.24 -6.64 20.12
CA PRO A 41 -20.12 -6.37 21.03
C PRO A 41 -18.75 -6.79 20.43
N PRO A 42 -17.65 -6.10 20.77
CA PRO A 42 -16.29 -6.45 20.36
C PRO A 42 -15.75 -7.64 21.18
N THR A 43 -16.41 -8.79 21.07
CA THR A 43 -15.99 -10.03 21.72
C THR A 43 -14.82 -10.66 20.95
N ILE A 44 -13.88 -11.27 21.67
CA ILE A 44 -12.69 -11.94 21.09
C ILE A 44 -13.10 -13.00 20.04
N GLU A 45 -14.17 -13.74 20.31
CA GLU A 45 -14.70 -14.77 19.42
C GLU A 45 -15.23 -14.19 18.09
N LYS A 46 -15.94 -13.06 18.18
CA LYS A 46 -16.49 -12.35 17.01
C LYS A 46 -15.36 -11.76 16.15
N CYS A 47 -14.33 -11.23 16.79
CA CYS A 47 -13.12 -10.75 16.10
C CYS A 47 -12.42 -11.90 15.36
N ASN A 48 -12.26 -13.06 16.00
CA ASN A 48 -11.67 -14.25 15.38
C ASN A 48 -12.50 -14.74 14.17
N LEU A 49 -13.82 -14.77 14.31
CA LEU A 49 -14.74 -15.14 13.23
C LEU A 49 -14.63 -14.18 12.05
N LEU A 50 -14.70 -12.86 12.28
CA LEU A 50 -14.58 -11.84 11.24
C LEU A 50 -13.20 -11.89 10.54
N ALA A 51 -12.12 -12.11 11.30
CA ALA A 51 -10.79 -12.27 10.73
C ALA A 51 -10.70 -13.50 9.80
N LYS A 52 -11.26 -14.64 10.24
CA LYS A 52 -11.35 -15.85 9.40
C LYS A 52 -12.21 -15.61 8.17
N GLN A 53 -13.37 -14.98 8.31
CA GLN A 53 -14.25 -14.66 7.18
C GLN A 53 -13.53 -13.76 6.17
N LEU A 54 -12.87 -12.69 6.64
CA LEU A 54 -12.08 -11.83 5.77
C LEU A 54 -10.97 -12.59 5.07
N PHE A 55 -10.24 -13.46 5.78
CA PHE A 55 -9.21 -14.30 5.19
C PHE A 55 -9.76 -15.21 4.09
N TYR A 56 -10.84 -15.95 4.35
CA TYR A 56 -11.45 -16.85 3.38
C TYR A 56 -12.07 -16.09 2.19
N THR A 57 -12.72 -14.95 2.41
CA THR A 57 -13.23 -14.12 1.32
C THR A 57 -12.08 -13.58 0.45
N ARG A 58 -10.95 -13.19 1.05
CA ARG A 58 -9.77 -12.78 0.29
C ARG A 58 -9.19 -13.94 -0.51
N LEU A 59 -9.06 -15.14 0.07
CA LEU A 59 -8.62 -16.34 -0.66
C LEU A 59 -9.55 -16.70 -1.83
N ALA A 60 -10.87 -16.66 -1.61
CA ALA A 60 -11.85 -16.93 -2.66
C ALA A 60 -11.79 -15.92 -3.81
N SER A 61 -11.35 -14.69 -3.54
CA SER A 61 -11.18 -13.65 -4.57
C SER A 61 -9.90 -13.78 -5.40
N ILE A 62 -8.92 -14.60 -4.97
CA ILE A 62 -7.65 -14.82 -5.68
C ILE A 62 -7.84 -15.32 -7.11
N PRO A 63 -8.61 -16.40 -7.38
CA PRO A 63 -8.77 -16.91 -8.74
C PRO A 63 -9.36 -15.88 -9.71
N GLY A 64 -10.36 -15.11 -9.27
CA GLY A 64 -10.94 -14.03 -10.10
C GLY A 64 -9.92 -12.92 -10.41
N ARG A 65 -9.10 -12.54 -9.44
CA ARG A 65 -8.00 -11.58 -9.65
C ARG A 65 -6.92 -12.12 -10.58
N TYR A 66 -6.60 -13.41 -10.47
CA TYR A 66 -5.63 -14.06 -11.36
C TYR A 66 -6.13 -14.06 -12.81
N GLU A 67 -7.42 -14.30 -13.05
CA GLU A 67 -8.00 -14.23 -14.38
C GLU A 67 -7.93 -12.81 -14.97
N SER A 68 -8.28 -11.78 -14.19
CA SER A 68 -8.12 -10.37 -14.61
C SER A 68 -6.68 -10.03 -14.94
N PHE A 69 -5.74 -10.43 -14.07
CA PHE A 69 -4.31 -10.22 -14.29
C PHE A 69 -3.83 -10.92 -15.57
N HIS A 70 -4.33 -12.13 -15.87
CA HIS A 70 -3.98 -12.85 -17.08
C HIS A 70 -4.48 -12.12 -18.35
N LYS A 71 -5.67 -11.50 -18.28
CA LYS A 71 -6.21 -10.66 -19.37
C LYS A 71 -5.35 -9.41 -19.57
N GLU A 72 -4.95 -8.74 -18.49
CA GLU A 72 -4.04 -7.57 -18.57
C GLU A 72 -2.66 -7.94 -19.11
N LEU A 73 -2.12 -9.11 -18.73
CA LEU A 73 -0.88 -9.63 -19.29
C LEU A 73 -0.99 -9.95 -20.78
N ASP A 74 -2.11 -10.55 -21.23
CA ASP A 74 -2.31 -10.84 -22.65
C ASP A 74 -2.41 -9.53 -23.46
N TYR A 75 -3.08 -8.52 -22.92
CA TYR A 75 -3.12 -7.17 -23.49
C TYR A 75 -1.72 -6.54 -23.59
N ALA A 76 -0.93 -6.60 -22.51
CA ALA A 76 0.46 -6.12 -22.51
C ALA A 76 1.34 -6.89 -23.50
N LYS A 77 1.11 -8.19 -23.68
CA LYS A 77 1.82 -9.04 -24.65
C LYS A 77 1.45 -8.68 -26.09
N GLN A 78 0.18 -8.39 -26.35
CA GLN A 78 -0.29 -7.92 -27.66
C GLN A 78 0.28 -6.54 -27.98
N PHE A 79 0.35 -5.65 -27.00
CA PHE A 79 1.00 -4.35 -27.10
C PHE A 79 2.50 -4.49 -27.43
N TRP A 80 3.19 -5.43 -26.77
CA TRP A 80 4.60 -5.68 -27.06
C TRP A 80 4.84 -6.26 -28.46
N LYS A 81 3.93 -7.07 -28.99
CA LYS A 81 3.99 -7.56 -30.39
C LYS A 81 3.79 -6.42 -31.41
N ASN A 82 2.97 -5.42 -31.08
CA ASN A 82 2.69 -4.25 -31.92
C ASN A 82 3.64 -3.07 -31.63
N ARG A 83 4.89 -3.35 -31.23
CA ARG A 83 5.89 -2.36 -30.75
C ARG A 83 6.17 -1.18 -31.69
N LYS A 84 5.78 -1.28 -32.95
CA LYS A 84 6.04 -0.27 -33.99
C LYS A 84 4.99 0.86 -34.02
N ASP A 85 3.82 0.67 -33.39
CA ASP A 85 2.72 1.64 -33.36
C ASP A 85 2.54 2.28 -31.96
N LEU A 86 3.61 2.34 -31.18
CA LEU A 86 3.54 2.68 -29.76
C LEU A 86 3.42 4.18 -29.52
N LYS A 87 2.29 4.59 -28.93
CA LYS A 87 2.13 5.92 -28.33
C LYS A 87 3.09 6.09 -27.15
N VAL A 88 3.71 7.27 -27.06
CA VAL A 88 4.64 7.66 -25.99
C VAL A 88 3.96 7.59 -24.60
N GLU A 89 2.65 7.75 -24.55
CA GLU A 89 1.84 7.75 -23.32
C GLU A 89 1.82 6.37 -22.63
N ASP A 90 1.58 5.29 -23.38
CA ASP A 90 1.61 3.92 -22.84
C ASP A 90 3.03 3.50 -22.39
N ALA A 91 4.07 3.96 -23.11
CA ALA A 91 5.44 3.75 -22.67
C ALA A 91 5.73 4.45 -21.33
N GLY A 92 5.15 5.64 -21.11
CA GLY A 92 5.24 6.36 -19.84
C GLY A 92 4.58 5.61 -18.69
N ILE A 93 3.41 5.04 -18.90
CA ILE A 93 2.68 4.24 -17.91
C ILE A 93 3.50 3.00 -17.52
N ALA A 94 4.07 2.29 -18.51
CA ALA A 94 4.91 1.12 -18.26
C ALA A 94 6.16 1.45 -17.43
N VAL A 95 6.78 2.62 -17.70
CA VAL A 95 7.93 3.10 -16.93
C VAL A 95 7.55 3.44 -15.49
N LEU A 96 6.43 4.14 -15.28
CA LEU A 96 5.93 4.45 -13.93
C LEU A 96 5.62 3.18 -13.13
N PHE A 97 4.98 2.20 -13.76
CA PHE A 97 4.70 0.91 -13.15
C PHE A 97 6.01 0.19 -12.77
N GLY A 98 7.00 0.16 -13.66
CA GLY A 98 8.32 -0.41 -13.36
C GLY A 98 9.03 0.26 -12.21
N LEU A 99 8.96 1.59 -12.12
CA LEU A 99 9.52 2.38 -11.02
C LEU A 99 8.82 2.06 -9.69
N GLU A 100 7.50 1.94 -9.69
CA GLU A 100 6.73 1.56 -8.51
C GLU A 100 7.06 0.13 -8.04
N CYS A 101 7.20 -0.82 -8.97
CA CYS A 101 7.68 -2.17 -8.66
C CYS A 101 9.08 -2.16 -8.04
N PHE A 102 9.99 -1.34 -8.58
CA PHE A 102 11.33 -1.20 -8.03
C PHE A 102 11.32 -0.59 -6.62
N ALA A 103 10.50 0.43 -6.39
CA ALA A 103 10.35 1.04 -5.07
C ALA A 103 9.80 0.02 -4.04
N TRP A 104 8.80 -0.78 -4.41
CA TRP A 104 8.28 -1.86 -3.56
C TRP A 104 9.30 -2.97 -3.30
N PHE A 105 10.12 -3.32 -4.30
CA PHE A 105 11.22 -4.26 -4.12
C PHE A 105 12.25 -3.74 -3.10
N CYS A 106 12.67 -2.48 -3.22
CA CYS A 106 13.57 -1.84 -2.26
C CYS A 106 12.94 -1.77 -0.85
N ALA A 107 11.64 -1.48 -0.75
CA ALA A 107 10.94 -1.50 0.53
C ALA A 107 10.94 -2.91 1.15
N GLY A 108 10.69 -3.95 0.35
CA GLY A 108 10.79 -5.35 0.78
C GLY A 108 12.20 -5.73 1.25
N GLU A 109 13.23 -5.24 0.55
CA GLU A 109 14.63 -5.43 0.96
C GLU A 109 14.94 -4.77 2.30
N ILE A 110 14.44 -3.55 2.54
CA ILE A 110 14.60 -2.85 3.83
C ILE A 110 13.91 -3.62 4.96
N VAL A 111 12.71 -4.14 4.72
CA VAL A 111 11.98 -4.97 5.70
C VAL A 111 12.73 -6.29 5.95
N GLY A 112 13.25 -6.94 4.90
CA GLY A 112 14.04 -8.17 4.99
C GLY A 112 15.39 -7.98 5.70
N ARG A 113 15.98 -6.78 5.64
CA ARG A 113 17.18 -6.38 6.40
C ARG A 113 16.87 -5.90 7.83
N GLY A 114 15.64 -6.06 8.32
CA GLY A 114 15.26 -5.67 9.68
C GLY A 114 15.14 -4.15 9.89
N PHE A 115 14.64 -3.42 8.89
CA PHE A 115 14.52 -1.94 8.89
C PHE A 115 15.85 -1.18 8.88
N THR A 116 16.92 -1.81 8.39
CA THR A 116 18.21 -1.13 8.20
C THR A 116 18.17 -0.31 6.91
N PHE A 117 17.96 1.00 7.03
CA PHE A 117 17.90 1.94 5.89
C PHE A 117 19.27 2.20 5.25
N THR A 118 20.37 1.87 5.94
CA THR A 118 21.75 2.17 5.52
C THR A 118 22.59 0.90 5.41
N GLY A 119 22.46 0.18 4.29
CA GLY A 119 23.38 -0.90 3.91
C GLY A 119 23.22 -2.22 4.68
N TYR A 120 23.96 -3.25 4.22
CA TYR A 120 24.15 -4.47 4.99
C TYR A 120 25.11 -4.18 6.15
N TYR A 121 24.79 -4.70 7.34
CA TYR A 121 25.78 -4.83 8.40
C TYR A 121 26.88 -5.78 7.91
N VAL A 122 28.06 -5.22 7.62
CA VAL A 122 29.33 -5.97 7.50
C VAL A 122 29.94 -6.14 8.87
#